data_AF-A0A4Q6EGV6-F1
#
_entry.id   AF-A0A4Q6EGV6-F1
#
_cell.length_a   1.000
_cell.length_b   1.000
_cell.length_c   1.000
_cell.angle_alpha   90.00
_cell.angle_beta   90.00
_cell.angle_gamma   90.00
#
_symmetry.space_group_name_H-M   'P 1'
#
loop_
_entity.id
_entity.type
_entity.pdbx_description
1 polymer ?
#
loop_
_entity_poly.entity_id
_entity_poly.type
_entity_poly.pdbx_seq_one_letter_code
_entity_poly.pdbx_strand_id
1 'polypeptide(L)'
;MVDKFQKCIDIITDEYTAGDFYREVYEAKKDYFESLGVISEDDPDFENQMDVFMGWYLFDRPLDKHDLPPVFLYYRKNAPTFTPEQDALFRALTMVKHSVFELVKQKDTSIMVRDLSTGEKYDVKDVEFKAGFSKGDVFEARLVPDGKAYVFANGFCFHPNEAFKFIDSQMKKIREGDAAQRTKLLVKLGQMNNKQRRFPHIDTQYIYTLTPKF
;
A
#
# COMPACT_ATOMS: atom_id res chain seq x y z
N MET A 1 2.20 -14.36 1.91
CA MET A 1 2.77 -13.61 3.06
C MET A 1 3.38 -14.56 4.07
N VAL A 2 4.49 -14.23 4.75
CA VAL A 2 4.93 -15.06 5.89
C VAL A 2 3.86 -14.92 6.98
N ASP A 3 3.07 -15.99 7.18
CA ASP A 3 1.93 -16.17 8.11
C ASP A 3 2.01 -15.36 9.43
N LYS A 4 3.22 -15.16 9.96
CA LYS A 4 3.48 -14.37 11.17
C LYS A 4 3.04 -12.89 11.08
N PHE A 5 3.27 -12.20 9.96
CA PHE A 5 2.95 -10.77 9.84
C PHE A 5 1.47 -10.55 9.60
N GLN A 6 0.82 -11.44 8.84
CA GLN A 6 -0.63 -11.39 8.65
C GLN A 6 -1.35 -11.48 10.00
N LYS A 7 -0.97 -12.43 10.87
CA LYS A 7 -1.52 -12.53 12.23
C LYS A 7 -1.37 -11.25 13.05
N CYS A 8 -0.22 -10.58 12.95
CA CYS A 8 -0.03 -9.30 13.63
C CYS A 8 -0.93 -8.20 13.05
N ILE A 9 -1.10 -8.15 11.73
CA ILE A 9 -2.00 -7.21 11.05
C ILE A 9 -3.46 -7.49 11.44
N ASP A 10 -3.87 -8.76 11.54
CA ASP A 10 -5.22 -9.16 11.92
C ASP A 10 -5.54 -8.69 13.35
N ILE A 11 -4.61 -8.88 14.30
CA ILE A 11 -4.77 -8.40 15.69
C ILE A 11 -4.99 -6.88 15.74
N ILE A 12 -4.21 -6.12 14.97
CA ILE A 12 -4.36 -4.66 14.91
C ILE A 12 -5.69 -4.31 14.22
N THR A 13 -6.05 -5.02 13.15
CA THR A 13 -7.31 -4.81 12.44
C THR A 13 -8.50 -5.00 13.37
N ASP A 14 -8.52 -6.08 14.15
CA ASP A 14 -9.60 -6.37 15.10
C ASP A 14 -9.74 -5.26 16.17
N GLU A 15 -8.64 -4.75 16.72
CA GLU A 15 -8.69 -3.67 17.73
C GLU A 15 -9.15 -2.34 17.10
N TYR A 16 -8.64 -1.98 15.92
CA TYR A 16 -8.85 -0.65 15.33
C TYR A 16 -10.01 -0.55 14.33
N THR A 17 -10.80 -1.62 14.17
CA THR A 17 -12.04 -1.59 13.35
C THR A 17 -13.30 -1.89 14.13
N ALA A 18 -13.19 -2.14 15.44
CA ALA A 18 -14.29 -2.45 16.33
C ALA A 18 -14.39 -1.47 17.51
N GLY A 19 -15.48 -1.61 18.28
CA GLY A 19 -15.68 -0.86 19.53
C GLY A 19 -15.53 0.66 19.36
N ASP A 20 -14.65 1.26 20.16
CA ASP A 20 -14.40 2.70 20.19
C ASP A 20 -13.81 3.25 18.87
N PHE A 21 -13.20 2.39 18.05
CA PHE A 21 -12.62 2.75 16.75
C PHE A 21 -13.56 2.49 15.56
N TYR A 22 -14.75 1.92 15.79
CA TYR A 22 -15.69 1.63 14.69
C TYR A 22 -16.04 2.88 13.88
N ARG A 23 -16.31 4.00 14.58
CA ARG A 23 -16.62 5.27 13.91
C ARG A 23 -15.44 5.80 13.10
N GLU A 24 -14.23 5.62 13.63
CA GLU A 24 -13.00 6.06 12.98
C GLU A 24 -12.79 5.34 11.64
N VAL A 25 -12.86 4.00 11.62
CA VAL A 25 -12.70 3.23 10.38
C VAL A 25 -13.83 3.51 9.39
N TYR A 26 -15.05 3.74 9.88
CA TYR A 26 -16.20 4.08 9.04
C TYR A 26 -16.00 5.42 8.31
N GLU A 27 -15.60 6.47 9.04
CA GLU A 27 -15.32 7.79 8.48
C GLU A 27 -14.09 7.73 7.55
N ALA A 28 -13.03 7.01 7.94
CA ALA A 28 -11.86 6.78 7.09
C ALA A 28 -12.21 6.08 5.77
N LYS A 29 -13.07 5.04 5.82
CA LYS A 29 -13.54 4.34 4.61
C LYS A 29 -14.27 5.32 3.70
N LYS A 30 -15.21 6.09 4.25
CA LYS A 30 -15.97 7.06 3.48
C LYS A 30 -15.05 8.07 2.79
N ASP A 31 -14.14 8.69 3.53
CA ASP A 31 -13.21 9.70 2.99
C ASP A 31 -12.30 9.11 1.90
N TYR A 32 -11.79 7.90 2.13
CA TYR A 32 -10.92 7.21 1.18
C TYR A 32 -11.63 6.95 -0.16
N PHE A 33 -12.81 6.34 -0.12
CA PHE A 33 -13.57 5.99 -1.32
C PHE A 33 -14.19 7.22 -2.02
N GLU A 34 -14.57 8.27 -1.28
CA GLU A 34 -14.94 9.56 -1.87
C GLU A 34 -13.77 10.17 -2.64
N SER A 35 -12.54 10.04 -2.12
CA SER A 35 -11.34 10.50 -2.80
C SER A 35 -11.02 9.69 -4.06
N LEU A 36 -11.24 8.37 -4.07
CA LEU A 36 -10.95 7.51 -5.22
C LEU A 36 -12.00 7.60 -6.34
N GLY A 37 -13.18 8.13 -6.04
CA GLY A 37 -14.38 8.09 -6.89
C GLY A 37 -15.22 6.84 -6.60
N VAL A 38 -16.53 6.92 -6.88
CA VAL A 38 -17.50 5.85 -6.55
C VAL A 38 -17.02 4.48 -7.08
N ILE A 39 -16.78 3.55 -6.15
CA ILE A 39 -16.50 2.13 -6.41
C ILE A 39 -17.77 1.34 -6.09
N SER A 40 -18.19 0.46 -7.00
CA SER A 40 -19.31 -0.46 -6.76
C SER A 40 -18.82 -1.66 -5.95
N GLU A 41 -19.64 -2.17 -5.01
CA GLU A 41 -19.35 -3.43 -4.32
C GLU A 41 -19.35 -4.63 -5.29
N ASP A 42 -20.04 -4.50 -6.43
CA ASP A 42 -20.03 -5.51 -7.51
C ASP A 42 -18.77 -5.46 -8.40
N ASP A 43 -17.84 -4.53 -8.13
CA ASP A 43 -16.58 -4.46 -8.88
C ASP A 43 -15.72 -5.70 -8.57
N PRO A 44 -15.23 -6.47 -9.57
CA PRO A 44 -14.38 -7.64 -9.35
C PRO A 44 -13.10 -7.37 -8.55
N ASP A 45 -12.64 -6.12 -8.48
CA ASP A 45 -11.44 -5.69 -7.73
C ASP A 45 -11.80 -5.09 -6.35
N PHE A 46 -13.08 -5.08 -5.95
CA PHE A 46 -13.54 -4.45 -4.72
C PHE A 46 -12.79 -4.95 -3.47
N GLU A 47 -12.57 -6.27 -3.35
CA GLU A 47 -11.82 -6.86 -2.24
C GLU A 47 -10.37 -6.33 -2.17
N ASN A 48 -9.69 -6.26 -3.31
CA ASN A 48 -8.34 -5.70 -3.36
C ASN A 48 -8.33 -4.19 -3.06
N GLN A 49 -9.36 -3.44 -3.49
CA GLN A 49 -9.51 -2.02 -3.10
C GLN A 49 -9.75 -1.87 -1.58
N MET A 50 -10.49 -2.80 -0.97
CA MET A 50 -10.64 -2.87 0.49
C MET A 50 -9.31 -3.19 1.18
N ASP A 51 -8.51 -4.09 0.63
CA ASP A 51 -7.17 -4.39 1.16
C ASP A 51 -6.23 -3.18 1.08
N VAL A 52 -6.25 -2.46 -0.05
CA VAL A 52 -5.46 -1.23 -0.23
C VAL A 52 -5.93 -0.14 0.75
N PHE A 53 -7.25 0.03 0.92
CA PHE A 53 -7.85 0.92 1.94
C PHE A 53 -7.39 0.54 3.34
N MET A 54 -7.47 -0.74 3.71
CA MET A 54 -7.07 -1.22 5.03
C MET A 54 -5.57 -0.98 5.27
N GLY A 55 -4.74 -1.17 4.25
CA GLY A 55 -3.33 -0.78 4.33
C GLY A 55 -3.16 0.72 4.60
N TRP A 56 -3.92 1.58 3.92
CA TRP A 56 -3.84 3.03 4.17
C TRP A 56 -4.32 3.41 5.58
N TYR A 57 -5.44 2.83 6.01
CA TYR A 57 -6.00 3.08 7.34
C TYR A 57 -5.04 2.65 8.45
N LEU A 58 -4.45 1.46 8.36
CA LEU A 58 -3.60 0.91 9.41
C LEU A 58 -2.21 1.55 9.47
N PHE A 59 -1.61 1.84 8.32
CA PHE A 59 -0.18 2.23 8.24
C PHE A 59 0.04 3.73 8.04
N ASP A 60 -0.90 4.43 7.39
CA ASP A 60 -0.65 5.79 6.89
C ASP A 60 -1.55 6.84 7.55
N ARG A 61 -2.82 6.53 7.79
CA ARG A 61 -3.79 7.50 8.33
C ARG A 61 -3.61 7.69 9.84
N PRO A 62 -3.26 8.89 10.33
CA PRO A 62 -3.30 9.17 11.75
C PRO A 62 -4.73 9.05 12.30
N LEU A 63 -4.88 8.47 13.49
CA LEU A 63 -6.13 8.44 14.22
C LEU A 63 -6.45 9.83 14.80
N ASP A 64 -7.69 10.28 14.68
CA ASP A 64 -8.12 11.65 15.00
C ASP A 64 -7.75 12.08 16.43
N LYS A 65 -7.88 11.15 17.40
CA LYS A 65 -7.60 11.41 18.82
C LYS A 65 -6.13 11.23 19.22
N HIS A 66 -5.31 10.60 18.38
CA HIS A 66 -3.98 10.14 18.77
C HIS A 66 -2.83 10.66 17.91
N ASP A 67 -3.15 11.21 16.72
CA ASP A 67 -2.18 11.71 15.74
C ASP A 67 -1.12 10.65 15.35
N LEU A 68 -1.52 9.38 15.37
CA LEU A 68 -0.69 8.23 15.02
C LEU A 68 -1.52 7.21 14.25
N PRO A 69 -0.94 6.54 13.23
CA PRO A 69 -1.59 5.40 12.61
C PRO A 69 -1.81 4.23 13.59
N PRO A 70 -2.83 3.38 13.38
CA PRO A 70 -3.11 2.19 14.19
C PRO A 70 -1.90 1.35 14.53
N VAL A 71 -1.03 1.05 13.55
CA VAL A 71 0.17 0.22 13.79
C VAL A 71 1.14 0.85 14.79
N PHE A 72 1.31 2.18 14.73
CA PHE A 72 2.16 2.91 15.67
C PHE A 72 1.54 2.99 17.06
N LEU A 73 0.24 3.23 17.13
CA LEU A 73 -0.47 3.32 18.41
C LEU A 73 -0.47 1.96 19.13
N TYR A 74 -0.74 0.88 18.38
CA TYR A 74 -0.70 -0.49 18.91
C TYR A 74 0.68 -0.83 19.46
N TYR A 75 1.73 -0.58 18.67
CA TYR A 75 3.10 -0.84 19.10
C TYR A 75 3.44 -0.02 20.36
N ARG A 76 3.13 1.28 20.37
CA ARG A 76 3.40 2.18 21.51
C ARG A 76 2.70 1.73 22.80
N LYS A 77 1.45 1.29 22.71
CA LYS A 77 0.64 0.85 23.86
C LYS A 77 1.13 -0.47 24.44
N ASN A 78 1.53 -1.41 23.58
CA ASN A 78 1.75 -2.80 23.97
C ASN A 78 3.23 -3.21 24.06
N ALA A 79 4.17 -2.44 23.48
CA ALA A 79 5.62 -2.69 23.51
C ALA A 79 6.17 -3.12 24.89
N PRO A 80 5.80 -2.49 26.03
CA PRO A 80 6.29 -2.90 27.35
C PRO A 80 5.89 -4.32 27.79
N THR A 81 4.89 -4.92 27.12
CA THR A 81 4.34 -6.24 27.47
C THR A 81 4.73 -7.33 26.48
N PHE A 82 5.36 -6.97 25.36
CA PHE A 82 5.73 -7.93 24.32
C PHE A 82 6.89 -8.82 24.74
N THR A 83 6.83 -10.09 24.30
CA THR A 83 8.04 -10.92 24.25
C THR A 83 9.01 -10.34 23.21
N PRO A 84 10.31 -10.70 23.25
CA PRO A 84 11.27 -10.25 22.24
C PRO A 84 10.86 -10.56 20.80
N GLU A 85 10.20 -11.70 20.57
CA GLU A 85 9.70 -12.10 19.26
C GLU A 85 8.52 -11.22 18.80
N GLN A 86 7.58 -10.93 19.70
CA GLN A 86 6.46 -10.03 19.41
C GLN A 86 6.95 -8.61 19.14
N ASP A 87 7.87 -8.09 19.97
CA ASP A 87 8.46 -6.77 19.77
C ASP A 87 9.09 -6.66 18.39
N ALA A 88 9.90 -7.65 17.98
CA ALA A 88 10.53 -7.65 16.67
C ALA A 88 9.50 -7.59 15.51
N LEU A 89 8.40 -8.35 15.61
CA LEU A 89 7.36 -8.38 14.58
C LEU A 89 6.56 -7.08 14.52
N PHE A 90 6.03 -6.62 15.65
CA PHE A 90 5.22 -5.40 15.68
C PHE A 90 6.06 -4.15 15.39
N ARG A 91 7.32 -4.12 15.83
CA ARG A 91 8.25 -3.05 15.47
C ARG A 91 8.50 -3.03 13.96
N ALA A 92 8.67 -4.17 13.31
CA ALA A 92 8.86 -4.22 11.86
C ALA A 92 7.65 -3.66 11.09
N LEU A 93 6.42 -3.84 11.58
CA LEU A 93 5.22 -3.21 10.98
C LEU A 93 5.24 -1.68 11.04
N THR A 94 5.93 -1.07 12.02
CA THR A 94 6.13 0.38 12.07
C THR A 94 7.19 0.89 11.08
N MET A 95 7.91 -0.02 10.43
CA MET A 95 8.99 0.28 9.48
C MET A 95 8.60 -0.01 8.02
N VAL A 96 7.31 -0.11 7.75
CA VAL A 96 6.79 -0.38 6.41
C VAL A 96 7.23 0.67 5.40
N LYS A 97 7.63 0.19 4.22
CA LYS A 97 7.86 1.03 3.05
C LYS A 97 6.64 0.98 2.14
N HIS A 98 5.90 2.07 2.07
CA HIS A 98 4.79 2.25 1.12
C HIS A 98 5.28 3.06 -0.09
N SER A 99 5.24 2.49 -1.29
CA SER A 99 5.70 3.15 -2.52
C SER A 99 5.11 2.49 -3.76
N VAL A 100 5.43 3.05 -4.92
CA VAL A 100 5.27 2.37 -6.21
C VAL A 100 6.57 1.66 -6.56
N PHE A 101 6.44 0.39 -6.90
CA PHE A 101 7.53 -0.49 -7.25
C PHE A 101 7.42 -0.98 -8.69
N GLU A 102 8.55 -1.25 -9.31
CA GLU A 102 8.66 -2.01 -10.55
C GLU A 102 9.20 -3.42 -10.26
N LEU A 103 8.59 -4.45 -10.82
CA LEU A 103 9.15 -5.80 -10.78
C LEU A 103 10.34 -5.93 -11.74
N VAL A 104 11.56 -6.05 -11.18
CA VAL A 104 12.80 -6.14 -11.97
C VAL A 104 13.12 -7.57 -12.38
N LYS A 105 12.96 -8.52 -11.44
CA LYS A 105 13.37 -9.91 -11.65
C LYS A 105 12.57 -10.86 -10.76
N GLN A 106 12.19 -12.00 -11.30
CA GLN A 106 11.70 -13.14 -10.52
C GLN A 106 12.83 -14.14 -10.28
N LYS A 107 12.90 -14.71 -9.08
CA LYS A 107 13.82 -15.77 -8.68
C LYS A 107 13.01 -16.99 -8.20
N ASP A 108 13.66 -18.09 -7.89
CA ASP A 108 12.98 -19.33 -7.46
C ASP A 108 12.25 -19.18 -6.12
N THR A 109 12.78 -18.38 -5.19
CA THR A 109 12.24 -18.23 -3.82
C THR A 109 11.92 -16.79 -3.42
N SER A 110 12.12 -15.82 -4.32
CA SER A 110 11.80 -14.42 -4.08
C SER A 110 11.57 -13.67 -5.39
N ILE A 111 11.17 -12.41 -5.27
CA ILE A 111 11.15 -11.45 -6.37
C ILE A 111 11.98 -10.22 -6.01
N MET A 112 12.56 -9.57 -7.00
CA MET A 112 13.28 -8.32 -6.84
C MET A 112 12.45 -7.18 -7.38
N VAL A 113 12.12 -6.24 -6.51
CA VAL A 113 11.36 -5.04 -6.84
C VAL A 113 12.25 -3.81 -6.71
N ARG A 114 11.97 -2.77 -7.47
CA ARG A 114 12.68 -1.49 -7.43
C ARG A 114 11.72 -0.38 -7.05
N ASP A 115 12.03 0.38 -6.00
CA ASP A 115 11.27 1.57 -5.62
C ASP A 115 11.49 2.67 -6.68
N LEU A 116 10.40 3.18 -7.25
CA LEU A 116 10.48 4.21 -8.30
C LEU A 116 10.84 5.59 -7.77
N SER A 117 10.71 5.83 -6.46
CA SER A 117 11.13 7.09 -5.84
C SER A 117 12.62 7.16 -5.56
N THR A 118 13.21 6.06 -5.07
CA THR A 118 14.63 6.03 -4.62
C THR A 118 15.54 5.27 -5.57
N GLY A 119 15.00 4.40 -6.42
CA GLY A 119 15.77 3.47 -7.24
C GLY A 119 16.35 2.29 -6.46
N GLU A 120 16.12 2.21 -5.13
CA GLU A 120 16.57 1.10 -4.30
C GLU A 120 15.87 -0.20 -4.70
N LYS A 121 16.59 -1.32 -4.56
CA LYS A 121 16.08 -2.65 -4.89
C LYS A 121 15.89 -3.47 -3.63
N TYR A 122 14.76 -4.16 -3.54
CA TYR A 122 14.40 -4.99 -2.41
C TYR A 122 14.14 -6.43 -2.88
N ASP A 123 14.62 -7.39 -2.09
CA ASP A 123 14.34 -8.82 -2.28
C ASP A 123 13.13 -9.18 -1.42
N VAL A 124 12.02 -9.56 -2.06
CA VAL A 124 10.74 -9.84 -1.41
C VAL A 124 10.49 -11.35 -1.41
N LYS A 125 10.44 -11.95 -0.22
CA LYS A 125 10.27 -13.41 -0.01
C LYS A 125 8.81 -13.80 0.09
N ASP A 126 8.01 -13.36 -0.88
CA ASP A 126 6.59 -13.67 -0.93
C ASP A 126 6.26 -14.37 -2.25
N VAL A 127 6.37 -15.70 -2.23
CA VAL A 127 6.28 -16.53 -3.44
C VAL A 127 4.84 -16.80 -3.87
N GLU A 128 3.88 -16.67 -2.96
CA GLU A 128 2.45 -16.92 -3.22
C GLU A 128 1.92 -15.99 -4.31
N PHE A 129 2.45 -14.77 -4.37
CA PHE A 129 2.04 -13.78 -5.34
C PHE A 129 2.71 -13.93 -6.71
N LYS A 130 3.73 -14.79 -6.89
CA LYS A 130 4.50 -14.87 -8.14
C LYS A 130 3.66 -15.08 -9.40
N ALA A 131 2.58 -15.84 -9.30
CA ALA A 131 1.72 -16.15 -10.44
C ALA A 131 1.01 -14.92 -11.02
N GLY A 132 0.80 -13.87 -10.21
CA GLY A 132 0.14 -12.63 -10.62
C GLY A 132 1.07 -11.53 -11.12
N PHE A 133 2.39 -11.75 -11.09
CA PHE A 133 3.39 -10.73 -11.42
C PHE A 133 4.11 -11.08 -12.72
N SER A 134 4.38 -10.06 -13.52
CA SER A 134 5.19 -10.09 -14.72
C SER A 134 6.34 -9.09 -14.63
N LYS A 135 7.48 -9.43 -15.21
CA LYS A 135 8.63 -8.51 -15.23
C LYS A 135 8.22 -7.21 -15.93
N GLY A 136 8.49 -6.07 -15.29
CA GLY A 136 8.11 -4.75 -15.77
C GLY A 136 6.80 -4.23 -15.17
N ASP A 137 6.04 -5.06 -14.44
CA ASP A 137 4.84 -4.61 -13.75
C ASP A 137 5.15 -3.46 -12.80
N VAL A 138 4.24 -2.48 -12.78
CA VAL A 138 4.32 -1.27 -11.96
C VAL A 138 3.15 -1.30 -11.00
N PHE A 139 3.42 -1.29 -9.71
CA PHE A 139 2.38 -1.47 -8.70
C PHE A 139 2.70 -0.75 -7.40
N GLU A 140 1.65 -0.23 -6.76
CA GLU A 140 1.70 0.23 -5.38
C GLU A 140 1.65 -0.96 -4.42
N ALA A 141 2.53 -0.97 -3.41
CA ALA A 141 2.54 -1.99 -2.38
C ALA A 141 3.16 -1.47 -1.07
N ARG A 142 3.05 -2.29 -0.01
CA ARG A 142 3.77 -2.11 1.26
C ARG A 142 4.77 -3.23 1.46
N LEU A 143 6.00 -2.86 1.84
CA LEU A 143 7.07 -3.80 2.17
C LEU A 143 7.37 -3.74 3.67
N VAL A 144 7.18 -4.87 4.36
CA VAL A 144 7.59 -5.05 5.76
C VAL A 144 8.99 -5.66 5.79
N PRO A 145 9.95 -5.10 6.55
CA PRO A 145 11.27 -5.71 6.70
C PRO A 145 11.20 -7.04 7.47
N ASP A 146 11.86 -8.07 6.93
CA ASP A 146 12.02 -9.39 7.56
C ASP A 146 13.48 -9.87 7.47
N GLY A 147 14.28 -9.51 8.49
CA GLY A 147 15.72 -9.77 8.51
C GLY A 147 16.45 -9.03 7.39
N LYS A 148 16.98 -9.77 6.40
CA LYS A 148 17.70 -9.21 5.23
C LYS A 148 16.81 -9.06 3.99
N ALA A 149 15.53 -9.41 4.09
CA ALA A 149 14.59 -9.40 3.00
C ALA A 149 13.33 -8.62 3.42
N TYR A 150 12.34 -8.61 2.54
CA TYR A 150 11.04 -7.99 2.78
C TYR A 150 9.92 -8.99 2.48
N VAL A 151 8.73 -8.69 2.98
CA VAL A 151 7.48 -9.35 2.60
C VAL A 151 6.45 -8.29 2.22
N PHE A 152 5.46 -8.66 1.42
CA PHE A 152 4.34 -7.76 1.15
C PHE A 152 3.41 -7.67 2.34
N ALA A 153 2.71 -6.54 2.46
CA ALA A 153 1.59 -6.35 3.37
C ALA A 153 0.42 -5.69 2.63
N ASN A 154 -0.79 -6.19 2.90
CA ASN A 154 -2.05 -5.72 2.31
C ASN A 154 -2.05 -5.78 0.76
N GLY A 155 -3.09 -5.21 0.15
CA GLY A 155 -3.38 -5.31 -1.27
C GLY A 155 -2.41 -4.55 -2.18
N PHE A 156 -2.60 -4.71 -3.48
CA PHE A 156 -1.76 -4.14 -4.53
C PHE A 156 -2.57 -3.20 -5.41
N CYS A 157 -2.00 -2.06 -5.81
CA CYS A 157 -2.58 -1.26 -6.90
C CYS A 157 -1.72 -1.42 -8.15
N PHE A 158 -2.09 -2.33 -9.06
CA PHE A 158 -1.40 -2.48 -10.33
C PHE A 158 -1.78 -1.37 -11.30
N HIS A 159 -0.77 -0.75 -11.91
CA HIS A 159 -0.93 0.26 -12.93
C HIS A 159 -0.65 -0.30 -14.33
N PRO A 160 -1.28 0.25 -15.39
CA PRO A 160 -0.96 -0.12 -16.76
C PRO A 160 0.52 0.16 -17.09
N ASN A 161 1.16 -0.73 -17.84
CA ASN A 161 2.55 -0.56 -18.25
C ASN A 161 2.78 0.70 -19.08
N GLU A 162 1.76 1.14 -19.83
CA GLU A 162 1.76 2.38 -20.61
C GLU A 162 1.90 3.63 -19.72
N ALA A 163 1.46 3.56 -18.45
CA ALA A 163 1.58 4.65 -17.49
C ALA A 163 2.98 4.77 -16.88
N PHE A 164 3.86 3.79 -17.07
CA PHE A 164 5.17 3.70 -16.39
C PHE A 164 5.96 5.01 -16.47
N LYS A 165 6.12 5.58 -17.67
CA LYS A 165 6.92 6.81 -17.85
C LYS A 165 6.35 7.99 -17.05
N PHE A 166 5.03 8.12 -17.01
CA PHE A 166 4.38 9.15 -16.20
C PHE A 166 4.64 8.90 -14.72
N ILE A 167 4.38 7.68 -14.23
CA ILE A 167 4.53 7.31 -12.83
C ILE A 167 5.98 7.49 -12.36
N ASP A 168 6.96 6.91 -13.07
CA ASP A 168 8.40 7.05 -12.78
C ASP A 168 8.81 8.53 -12.72
N SER A 169 8.31 9.37 -13.64
CA SER A 169 8.60 10.80 -13.62
C SER A 169 8.02 11.54 -12.41
N GLN A 170 6.87 11.11 -11.88
CA GLN A 170 6.28 11.73 -10.69
C GLN A 170 6.92 11.21 -9.41
N MET A 171 7.18 9.91 -9.33
CA MET A 171 7.81 9.29 -8.16
C MET A 171 9.20 9.87 -7.89
N LYS A 172 10.00 10.12 -8.94
CA LYS A 172 11.32 10.76 -8.83
C LYS A 172 11.31 12.20 -8.33
N LYS A 173 10.14 12.87 -8.34
CA LYS A 173 10.01 14.24 -7.80
C LYS A 173 9.80 14.25 -6.29
N ILE A 174 9.45 13.11 -5.69
CA ILE A 174 9.29 12.99 -4.25
C ILE A 174 10.68 13.02 -3.61
N ARG A 175 10.87 13.95 -2.67
CA ARG A 175 12.11 13.99 -1.89
C ARG A 175 12.12 12.84 -0.88
N GLU A 176 13.32 12.35 -0.60
CA GLU A 176 13.49 11.38 0.49
C GLU A 176 12.96 11.95 1.81
N GLY A 177 12.16 11.17 2.53
CA GLY A 177 11.51 11.59 3.77
C GLY A 177 10.20 12.39 3.63
N ASP A 178 9.80 12.81 2.42
CA ASP A 178 8.52 13.51 2.23
C ASP A 178 7.34 12.54 2.12
N ALA A 179 6.95 11.98 3.27
CA ALA A 179 5.84 11.02 3.37
C ALA A 179 4.50 11.63 2.93
N ALA A 180 4.24 12.90 3.28
CA ALA A 180 2.98 13.56 2.94
C ALA A 180 2.81 13.74 1.42
N GLN A 181 3.87 14.19 0.72
CA GLN A 181 3.84 14.30 -0.74
C GLN A 181 3.68 12.93 -1.40
N ARG A 182 4.32 11.90 -0.83
CA ARG A 182 4.21 10.51 -1.31
C ARG A 182 2.78 10.01 -1.19
N THR A 183 2.18 10.04 -0.01
CA THR A 183 0.79 9.59 0.22
C THR A 183 -0.18 10.32 -0.72
N LYS A 184 -0.01 11.64 -0.90
CA LYS A 184 -0.83 12.42 -1.83
C LYS A 184 -0.69 11.96 -3.29
N LEU A 185 0.52 11.59 -3.72
CA LEU A 185 0.73 11.06 -5.08
C LEU A 185 0.11 9.67 -5.22
N LEU A 186 0.29 8.78 -4.24
CA LEU A 186 -0.26 7.42 -4.27
C LEU A 186 -1.78 7.43 -4.39
N VAL A 187 -2.48 8.25 -3.58
CA VAL A 187 -3.94 8.44 -3.71
C VAL A 187 -4.33 8.92 -5.12
N LYS A 188 -3.56 9.86 -5.69
CA LYS A 188 -3.82 10.35 -7.06
C LYS A 188 -3.57 9.28 -8.13
N LEU A 189 -2.57 8.43 -7.95
CA LEU A 189 -2.33 7.29 -8.85
C LEU A 189 -3.43 6.24 -8.72
N GLY A 190 -3.94 5.99 -7.52
CA GLY A 190 -5.13 5.15 -7.28
C GLY A 190 -6.37 5.69 -8.00
N GLN A 191 -6.63 7.00 -7.91
CA GLN A 191 -7.70 7.66 -8.68
C GLN A 191 -7.56 7.47 -10.19
N MET A 192 -6.35 7.66 -10.72
CA MET A 192 -6.07 7.44 -12.14
C MET A 192 -6.32 5.98 -12.54
N ASN A 193 -5.90 5.03 -11.68
CA ASN A 193 -6.11 3.61 -11.94
C ASN A 193 -7.59 3.25 -11.97
N ASN A 194 -8.36 3.72 -10.98
CA ASN A 194 -9.81 3.50 -10.95
C ASN A 194 -10.51 4.13 -12.16
N LYS A 195 -10.08 5.33 -12.59
CA LYS A 195 -10.58 5.94 -13.83
C LYS A 195 -10.24 5.09 -15.07
N GLN A 196 -9.02 4.55 -15.16
CA GLN A 196 -8.63 3.66 -16.26
C GLN A 196 -9.49 2.40 -16.33
N ARG A 197 -9.75 1.77 -15.18
CA ARG A 197 -10.59 0.58 -15.08
C ARG A 197 -12.03 0.84 -15.54
N ARG A 198 -12.57 2.01 -15.19
CA ARG A 198 -13.92 2.44 -15.60
C ARG A 198 -14.04 2.83 -17.07
N PHE A 199 -12.97 3.36 -17.65
CA PHE A 199 -12.95 3.82 -19.04
C PHE A 199 -11.83 3.12 -19.83
N PRO A 200 -11.89 1.79 -20.00
CA PRO A 200 -10.78 1.02 -20.59
C PRO A 200 -10.50 1.36 -22.05
N HIS A 201 -11.45 2.00 -22.73
CA HIS A 201 -11.32 2.47 -24.12
C HIS A 201 -10.58 3.82 -24.24
N ILE A 202 -10.39 4.54 -23.14
CA ILE A 202 -9.61 5.78 -23.14
C ILE A 202 -8.14 5.42 -23.00
N ASP A 203 -7.32 5.98 -23.90
CA ASP A 203 -5.88 5.81 -23.86
C ASP A 203 -5.29 6.29 -22.52
N THR A 204 -4.45 5.44 -21.93
CA THR A 204 -3.77 5.64 -20.65
C THR A 204 -3.15 7.03 -20.51
N GLN A 205 -2.60 7.60 -21.59
CA GLN A 205 -1.95 8.91 -21.54
C GLN A 205 -2.92 10.07 -21.22
N TYR A 206 -4.21 9.90 -21.50
CA TYR A 206 -5.24 10.88 -21.19
C TYR A 206 -5.76 10.79 -19.76
N ILE A 207 -5.55 9.64 -19.10
CA ILE A 207 -5.95 9.40 -17.71
C ILE A 207 -4.77 9.68 -16.78
N TYR A 208 -3.58 9.16 -17.09
CA TYR A 208 -2.36 9.37 -16.33
C TYR A 208 -1.67 10.68 -16.73
N THR A 209 -2.29 11.79 -16.31
CA THR A 209 -1.81 13.15 -16.57
C THR A 209 -2.14 14.08 -15.39
N LEU A 210 -1.29 15.08 -15.15
CA LEU A 210 -1.60 16.15 -14.19
C LEU A 210 -2.57 17.19 -14.77
N THR A 211 -2.76 17.19 -16.09
CA THR A 211 -3.60 18.13 -16.83
C THR A 211 -4.63 17.31 -17.60
N PRO A 212 -5.79 16.99 -16.99
CA PRO A 212 -6.88 16.31 -17.69
C PRO A 212 -7.32 17.19 -18.88
N LYS A 213 -7.41 16.61 -20.08
CA LYS A 213 -7.93 17.30 -21.26
C LYS A 213 -9.44 17.08 -21.47
N PHE A 214 -10.14 16.61 -20.45
CA PHE A 214 -11.57 16.24 -20.48
C PHE A 214 -12.25 16.71 -19.20
#